data_AF-A0A453CIH5-F1
#
_entry.id   AF-A0A453CIH5-F1
#
_cell.length_a   1.000
_cell.length_b   1.000
_cell.length_c   1.000
_cell.angle_alpha   90.00
_cell.angle_beta   90.00
_cell.angle_gamma   90.00
#
_symmetry.space_group_name_H-M   'P 1'
#
loop_
_entity.id
_entity.type
_entity.pdbx_description
1 polymer ?
#
loop_
_entity_poly.entity_id
_entity_poly.type
_entity_poly.pdbx_seq_one_letter_code
_entity_poly.pdbx_strand_id
1 'polypeptide(L)'
;LGGVNSAAIAFYDHLIAALLQKGIEPFVTLHHFDLPHELETRYGGWLGAGIREEFDHYADVCFKAFGDRVKFWTTLNEPNLFTKFAYMLGHYPPKHCSPPFGTCNSGNSHREPYVAAHNMIMSHAAAVDNYKRNYQVNPTDLLCR
;
A
#
# COMPACT_ATOMS: atom_id res chain seq x y z
N LEU A 1 -10.65 0.94 10.79
CA LEU A 1 -9.52 0.03 11.06
C LEU A 1 -10.04 -1.33 11.52
N GLY A 2 -9.72 -2.38 10.77
CA GLY A 2 -10.14 -3.76 11.04
C GLY A 2 -9.19 -4.52 11.97
N GLY A 3 -9.45 -5.82 12.16
CA GLY A 3 -8.56 -6.71 12.90
C GLY A 3 -7.45 -7.32 12.03
N VAL A 4 -6.35 -7.72 12.67
CA VAL A 4 -5.20 -8.38 11.99
C VAL A 4 -5.43 -9.89 11.93
N ASN A 5 -5.23 -10.49 10.75
CA ASN A 5 -5.25 -11.93 10.58
C ASN A 5 -3.90 -12.55 10.99
N SER A 6 -3.86 -13.21 12.16
CA SER A 6 -2.65 -13.84 12.68
C SER A 6 -2.08 -14.95 11.79
N ALA A 7 -2.93 -15.68 11.06
CA ALA A 7 -2.46 -16.71 10.12
C ALA A 7 -1.71 -16.11 8.93
N ALA A 8 -2.13 -14.93 8.45
CA ALA A 8 -1.43 -14.20 7.39
C ALA A 8 -0.07 -13.67 7.88
N ILE A 9 -0.02 -13.17 9.12
CA ILE A 9 1.26 -12.76 9.74
C ILE A 9 2.21 -13.95 9.82
N ALA A 10 1.76 -15.11 10.31
CA ALA A 10 2.59 -16.31 10.39
C ALA A 10 3.09 -16.79 9.01
N PHE A 11 2.28 -16.66 7.96
CA PHE A 11 2.70 -17.00 6.60
C PHE A 11 3.88 -16.15 6.14
N TYR A 12 3.76 -14.82 6.23
CA TYR A 12 4.84 -13.92 5.81
C TYR A 12 6.06 -14.00 6.73
N ASP A 13 5.86 -14.25 8.02
CA ASP A 13 6.94 -14.50 8.99
C ASP A 13 7.80 -15.69 8.56
N HIS A 14 7.17 -16.83 8.25
CA HIS A 14 7.87 -18.03 7.78
C HIS A 14 8.56 -17.81 6.43
N LEU A 15 7.93 -17.09 5.51
CA LEU A 15 8.53 -16.76 4.21
C LEU A 15 9.79 -15.89 4.38
N ILE A 16 9.71 -14.82 5.18
CA ILE A 16 10.83 -13.92 5.46
C ILE A 16 11.96 -14.69 6.15
N ALA A 17 11.64 -15.54 7.14
CA ALA A 17 12.63 -16.37 7.82
C ALA A 17 13.33 -17.33 6.84
N ALA A 18 12.57 -17.96 5.93
CA ALA A 18 13.13 -18.87 4.93
C ALA A 18 14.06 -18.15 3.94
N LEU A 19 13.72 -16.92 3.50
CA LEU A 19 14.59 -16.10 2.65
C LEU A 19 15.90 -15.77 3.35
N LEU A 20 15.83 -15.31 4.59
CA LEU A 20 17.01 -14.93 5.39
C LEU A 20 17.90 -16.13 5.71
N GLN A 21 17.34 -17.31 5.97
CA GLN A 21 18.11 -18.55 6.14
C GLN A 21 18.92 -18.93 4.89
N LYS A 22 18.53 -18.43 3.72
CA LYS A 22 19.25 -18.60 2.45
C LYS A 22 20.11 -17.40 2.08
N GLY A 23 20.24 -16.41 2.96
CA GLY A 23 21.00 -15.19 2.69
C GLY A 23 20.34 -14.28 1.64
N ILE A 24 19.03 -14.42 1.41
CA ILE A 24 18.28 -13.58 0.48
C ILE A 24 17.65 -12.44 1.28
N GLU A 25 18.01 -11.20 0.94
CA GLU A 25 17.47 -10.02 1.59
C GLU A 25 16.07 -9.66 1.04
N PRO A 26 15.03 -9.59 1.90
CA PRO A 26 13.69 -9.29 1.45
C PRO A 26 13.49 -7.78 1.19
N PHE A 27 13.06 -7.46 -0.02
CA PHE A 27 12.57 -6.14 -0.42
C PHE A 27 11.04 -6.22 -0.54
N VAL A 28 10.32 -5.68 0.43
CA VAL A 28 8.88 -5.89 0.55
C VAL A 28 8.12 -4.71 -0.04
N THR A 29 7.18 -5.01 -0.94
CA THR A 29 6.20 -4.03 -1.43
C THR A 29 4.91 -4.18 -0.61
N LEU A 30 4.44 -3.09 -0.01
CA LEU A 30 3.24 -3.09 0.84
C LEU A 30 1.96 -3.23 0.01
N HIS A 31 1.84 -2.50 -1.11
CA HIS A 31 0.65 -2.61 -1.96
C HIS A 31 1.03 -2.74 -3.43
N HIS A 32 0.45 -3.77 -4.06
CA HIS A 32 0.68 -4.13 -5.45
C HIS A 32 -0.66 -4.43 -6.13
N PHE A 33 -1.50 -3.40 -6.20
CA PHE A 33 -2.82 -3.40 -6.87
C PHE A 33 -3.85 -4.33 -6.21
N ASP A 34 -3.64 -4.67 -4.95
CA ASP A 34 -4.36 -5.68 -4.16
C ASP A 34 -5.22 -5.04 -3.05
N LEU A 35 -5.77 -3.84 -3.31
CA LEU A 35 -6.61 -3.14 -2.35
C LEU A 35 -7.80 -4.03 -1.90
N PRO A 36 -8.02 -4.23 -0.59
CA PRO A 36 -9.14 -5.00 -0.09
C PRO A 36 -10.49 -4.44 -0.58
N HIS A 37 -11.34 -5.31 -1.12
CA HIS A 37 -12.65 -4.91 -1.65
C HIS A 37 -13.52 -4.18 -0.62
N GLU A 38 -13.41 -4.52 0.66
CA GLU A 38 -14.14 -3.83 1.74
C GLU A 38 -13.82 -2.33 1.80
N LEU A 39 -12.58 -1.92 1.49
CA LEU A 39 -12.19 -0.51 1.47
C LEU A 39 -12.77 0.22 0.25
N GLU A 40 -12.90 -0.47 -0.87
CA GLU A 40 -13.65 0.03 -2.03
C GLU A 40 -15.11 0.28 -1.65
N THR A 41 -15.76 -0.69 -1.00
CA THR A 41 -17.19 -0.60 -0.62
C THR A 41 -17.46 0.45 0.45
N ARG A 42 -16.63 0.55 1.49
CA ARG A 42 -16.87 1.48 2.62
C ARG A 42 -16.47 2.91 2.31
N TYR A 43 -15.37 3.07 1.59
CA TYR A 43 -14.72 4.37 1.45
C TYR A 43 -14.53 4.79 0.00
N GLY A 44 -14.86 3.97 -1.00
CA GLY A 44 -14.54 4.27 -2.40
C GLY A 44 -13.05 4.07 -2.71
N GLY A 45 -12.36 3.27 -1.90
CA GLY A 45 -10.96 2.88 -2.11
C GLY A 45 -10.05 4.09 -2.31
N TRP A 46 -9.27 4.07 -3.39
CA TRP A 46 -8.33 5.16 -3.68
C TRP A 46 -9.01 6.50 -4.02
N LEU A 47 -10.32 6.54 -4.27
CA LEU A 47 -11.04 7.79 -4.50
C LEU A 47 -11.53 8.45 -3.21
N GLY A 48 -11.55 7.75 -2.08
CA GLY A 48 -12.09 8.29 -0.84
C GLY A 48 -11.06 8.71 0.21
N ALA A 49 -11.49 9.64 1.06
CA ALA A 49 -10.62 10.27 2.05
C ALA A 49 -10.11 9.31 3.16
N GLY A 50 -10.83 8.22 3.43
CA GLY A 50 -10.45 7.25 4.48
C GLY A 50 -9.24 6.38 4.14
N ILE A 51 -8.84 6.30 2.86
CA ILE A 51 -7.80 5.38 2.41
C ILE A 51 -6.42 5.68 2.99
N ARG A 52 -6.16 6.95 3.31
CA ARG A 52 -4.90 7.36 3.94
C ARG A 52 -4.70 6.70 5.29
N GLU A 53 -5.74 6.73 6.13
CA GLU A 53 -5.70 6.20 7.49
C GLU A 53 -5.69 4.67 7.50
N GLU A 54 -6.46 4.02 6.62
CA GLU A 54 -6.45 2.56 6.48
C GLU A 54 -5.10 2.05 5.92
N PHE A 55 -4.49 2.77 4.97
CA PHE A 55 -3.19 2.40 4.42
C PHE A 55 -2.05 2.58 5.45
N ASP A 56 -2.03 3.69 6.19
CA ASP A 56 -1.03 3.89 7.25
C ASP A 56 -1.18 2.85 8.36
N HIS A 57 -2.40 2.50 8.75
CA HIS A 57 -2.64 1.42 9.71
C HIS A 57 -2.14 0.07 9.20
N TYR A 58 -2.39 -0.26 7.93
CA TYR A 58 -1.86 -1.48 7.31
C TYR A 58 -0.32 -1.49 7.30
N ALA A 59 0.31 -0.38 6.91
CA ALA A 59 1.76 -0.24 6.92
C ALA A 59 2.34 -0.41 8.34
N ASP A 60 1.71 0.20 9.35
CA ASP A 60 2.09 0.06 10.76
C ASP A 60 2.07 -1.40 11.24
N VAL A 61 1.03 -2.17 10.86
CA VAL A 61 0.95 -3.61 11.17
C VAL A 61 2.12 -4.37 10.54
N CYS A 62 2.46 -4.09 9.28
CA CYS A 62 3.59 -4.72 8.61
C CYS A 62 4.93 -4.33 9.26
N PHE A 63 5.14 -3.06 9.58
CA PHE A 63 6.37 -2.60 10.24
C PHE A 63 6.56 -3.23 11.61
N LYS A 64 5.50 -3.32 12.42
CA LYS A 64 5.53 -4.00 13.73
C LYS A 64 5.86 -5.48 13.61
N ALA A 65 5.24 -6.16 12.66
CA ALA A 65 5.36 -7.61 12.53
C ALA A 65 6.71 -8.05 11.92
N PHE A 66 7.26 -7.25 10.99
CA PHE A 66 8.36 -7.70 10.13
C PHE A 66 9.58 -6.77 10.10
N GLY A 67 9.48 -5.55 10.66
CA GLY A 67 10.54 -4.53 10.58
C GLY A 67 11.84 -4.89 11.30
N ASP A 68 11.81 -5.87 12.21
CA ASP A 68 13.00 -6.45 12.83
C ASP A 68 13.91 -7.13 11.79
N ARG A 69 13.32 -7.68 10.72
CA ARG A 69 13.99 -8.46 9.66
C ARG A 69 13.98 -7.80 8.28
N VAL A 70 12.91 -7.09 7.94
CA VAL A 70 12.77 -6.39 6.65
C VAL A 70 13.30 -4.97 6.75
N LYS A 71 14.34 -4.66 5.97
CA LYS A 71 15.01 -3.35 5.97
C LYS A 71 14.66 -2.48 4.77
N PHE A 72 14.15 -3.07 3.70
CA PHE A 72 13.80 -2.38 2.47
C PHE A 72 12.30 -2.49 2.19
N TRP A 73 11.65 -1.33 2.18
CA TRP A 73 10.21 -1.20 2.03
C TRP A 73 9.87 -0.33 0.82
N THR A 74 8.96 -0.82 -0.01
CA THR A 74 8.31 -0.07 -1.08
C THR A 74 6.84 0.07 -0.75
N THR A 75 6.36 1.30 -0.55
CA THR A 75 4.94 1.49 -0.17
C THR A 75 3.96 1.08 -1.27
N LEU A 76 4.16 1.54 -2.50
CA LEU A 76 3.23 1.36 -3.62
C LEU A 76 4.02 0.96 -4.86
N ASN A 77 3.60 -0.12 -5.54
CA ASN A 77 4.06 -0.41 -6.89
C ASN A 77 3.36 0.51 -7.90
N GLU A 78 4.12 1.07 -8.84
CA GLU A 78 3.67 1.76 -10.07
C GLU A 78 2.31 2.51 -9.98
N PRO A 79 2.18 3.52 -9.11
CA PRO A 79 0.92 4.25 -8.94
C PRO A 79 0.45 4.93 -10.24
N ASN A 80 1.38 5.32 -11.12
CA ASN A 80 1.09 5.88 -12.44
C ASN A 80 0.39 4.87 -13.37
N LEU A 81 0.79 3.59 -13.35
CA LEU A 81 0.14 2.56 -14.14
C LEU A 81 -1.20 2.17 -13.51
N PHE A 82 -1.23 1.98 -12.19
CA PHE A 82 -2.46 1.65 -11.49
C PHE A 82 -3.56 2.67 -11.76
N THR A 83 -3.30 3.96 -11.55
CA THR A 83 -4.31 5.01 -11.72
C THR A 83 -4.80 5.12 -13.16
N LYS A 84 -3.91 4.94 -14.15
CA LYS A 84 -4.28 4.87 -15.56
C LYS A 84 -5.19 3.67 -15.85
N PHE A 85 -4.79 2.47 -15.44
CA PHE A 85 -5.52 1.26 -15.79
C PHE A 85 -6.80 1.06 -14.97
N ALA A 86 -6.86 1.54 -13.73
CA ALA A 86 -8.02 1.40 -12.86
C ALA A 86 -9.08 2.50 -13.06
N TYR A 87 -8.66 3.75 -13.31
CA TYR A 87 -9.54 4.93 -13.28
C TYR A 87 -9.58 5.75 -14.59
N MET A 88 -8.71 5.47 -15.57
CA MET A 88 -8.75 6.12 -16.89
C MET A 88 -9.26 5.17 -17.96
N LEU A 89 -8.63 3.99 -18.08
CA LEU A 89 -8.93 3.00 -19.12
C LEU A 89 -9.86 1.88 -18.63
N GLY A 90 -10.03 1.72 -17.32
CA GLY A 90 -10.91 0.71 -16.73
C GLY A 90 -10.51 -0.75 -16.98
N HIS A 91 -9.23 -1.02 -17.26
CA HIS A 91 -8.69 -2.38 -17.45
C HIS A 91 -8.49 -3.12 -16.11
N TYR A 92 -8.17 -2.40 -15.04
CA TYR A 92 -8.02 -2.96 -13.69
C TYR A 92 -9.24 -2.64 -12.82
N PRO A 93 -9.54 -3.43 -11.79
CA PRO A 93 -10.49 -3.04 -10.75
C PRO A 93 -10.17 -1.63 -10.19
N PRO A 94 -11.18 -0.78 -9.91
CA PRO A 94 -12.62 -1.06 -9.96
C PRO A 94 -13.25 -0.93 -11.36
N LYS A 95 -12.44 -0.80 -12.42
CA LYS A 95 -12.88 -0.64 -13.82
C LYS A 95 -13.65 0.64 -14.05
N HIS A 96 -13.12 1.75 -13.55
CA HIS A 96 -13.69 3.07 -13.77
C HIS A 96 -13.13 3.69 -15.05
N CYS A 97 -14.02 4.16 -15.91
CA CYS A 97 -13.66 4.93 -17.10
C CYS A 97 -14.87 5.67 -17.70
N SER A 98 -14.61 6.67 -18.54
CA SER A 98 -15.59 7.40 -19.32
C SER A 98 -15.14 7.53 -20.79
N PRO A 99 -16.06 7.69 -21.76
CA PRO A 99 -15.69 7.98 -23.14
C PRO A 99 -14.77 9.22 -23.25
N PRO A 100 -13.82 9.25 -24.21
CA PRO A 100 -13.54 8.24 -25.23
C PRO A 100 -12.58 7.11 -24.76
N PHE A 101 -12.18 7.09 -23.49
CA PHE A 101 -11.14 6.18 -22.99
C PHE A 101 -11.62 4.74 -22.79
N GLY A 102 -12.92 4.55 -22.58
CA GLY A 102 -13.55 3.23 -22.49
C GLY A 102 -15.06 3.31 -22.27
N THR A 103 -15.70 2.14 -22.17
CA THR A 103 -17.15 1.97 -22.01
C THR A 103 -17.48 1.28 -20.69
N CYS A 104 -17.00 1.85 -19.58
CA CYS A 104 -17.26 1.34 -18.23
C CYS A 104 -18.63 1.78 -17.72
N ASN A 105 -19.14 1.05 -16.72
CA ASN A 105 -20.44 1.35 -16.10
C ASN A 105 -20.39 2.58 -15.18
N SER A 106 -19.20 2.99 -14.76
CA SER A 106 -18.96 4.10 -13.83
C SER A 106 -17.57 4.70 -14.07
N GLY A 107 -17.36 5.90 -13.53
CA GLY A 107 -16.06 6.56 -13.49
C GLY A 107 -16.00 7.88 -14.25
N ASN A 108 -14.89 8.58 -14.07
CA ASN A 108 -14.57 9.80 -14.82
C ASN A 108 -13.06 9.84 -15.13
N SER A 109 -12.70 9.47 -16.37
CA SER A 109 -11.31 9.36 -16.82
C SER A 109 -10.54 10.69 -16.81
N HIS A 110 -11.23 11.83 -16.76
CA HIS A 110 -10.61 13.16 -16.69
C HIS A 110 -10.34 13.63 -15.26
N ARG A 111 -10.87 12.94 -14.24
CA ARG A 111 -10.80 13.37 -12.84
C ARG A 111 -10.26 12.28 -11.91
N GLU A 112 -10.83 11.10 -11.96
CA GLU A 112 -10.56 10.03 -11.00
C GLU A 112 -9.10 9.56 -10.96
N PRO A 113 -8.35 9.47 -12.08
CA PRO A 113 -6.93 9.13 -12.03
C PRO A 113 -6.12 10.10 -11.16
N TYR A 114 -6.46 11.39 -11.19
CA TYR A 114 -5.77 12.41 -10.41
C TYR A 114 -6.17 12.38 -8.93
N VAL A 115 -7.44 12.13 -8.63
CA VAL A 115 -7.92 11.95 -7.25
C VAL A 115 -7.26 10.73 -6.62
N ALA A 116 -7.25 9.60 -7.33
CA ALA A 116 -6.59 8.37 -6.88
C ALA A 116 -5.09 8.59 -6.69
N ALA A 117 -4.41 9.21 -7.66
CA ALA A 117 -2.98 9.52 -7.55
C ALA A 117 -2.67 10.42 -6.34
N HIS A 118 -3.49 11.44 -6.10
CA HIS A 118 -3.33 12.33 -4.95
C HIS A 118 -3.44 11.55 -3.63
N ASN A 119 -4.49 10.73 -3.48
CA ASN A 119 -4.67 9.93 -2.27
C ASN A 119 -3.56 8.90 -2.09
N MET A 120 -3.11 8.24 -3.15
CA MET A 120 -1.95 7.33 -3.11
C MET A 120 -0.68 8.04 -2.61
N ILE A 121 -0.41 9.26 -3.09
CA ILE A 121 0.74 10.07 -2.61
C ILE A 121 0.59 10.43 -1.14
N MET A 122 -0.61 10.81 -0.70
CA MET A 122 -0.88 11.14 0.70
C MET A 122 -0.76 9.91 1.62
N SER A 123 -1.23 8.74 1.17
CA SER A 123 -1.06 7.46 1.87
C SER A 123 0.41 7.05 1.97
N HIS A 124 1.17 7.20 0.89
CA HIS A 124 2.63 7.02 0.89
C HIS A 124 3.31 7.91 1.93
N ALA A 125 2.99 9.21 1.92
CA ALA A 125 3.58 10.17 2.84
C ALA A 125 3.27 9.83 4.30
N ALA A 126 2.04 9.41 4.61
CA ALA A 126 1.65 8.99 5.96
C ALA A 126 2.46 7.76 6.42
N ALA A 127 2.51 6.71 5.60
CA ALA A 127 3.25 5.49 5.93
C ALA A 127 4.76 5.75 6.10
N VAL A 128 5.35 6.62 5.27
CA VAL A 128 6.77 7.01 5.39
C VAL A 128 7.02 7.83 6.66
N ASP A 129 6.15 8.78 6.99
CA ASP A 129 6.27 9.58 8.22
C ASP A 129 6.19 8.69 9.46
N ASN A 130 5.25 7.74 9.48
CA ASN A 130 5.15 6.72 10.51
C ASN A 130 6.43 5.86 10.61
N TYR A 131 6.91 5.32 9.49
CA TYR A 131 8.15 4.54 9.45
C TYR A 131 9.34 5.31 10.04
N LYS A 132 9.54 6.56 9.61
CA LYS A 132 10.65 7.41 10.06
C LYS A 132 10.60 7.73 11.55
N ARG A 133 9.41 7.98 12.09
CA ARG A 133 9.26 8.35 13.51
C ARG A 133 9.38 7.16 14.45
N ASN A 134 8.89 6.00 14.04
CA ASN A 134 8.64 4.89 14.96
C ASN A 134 9.51 3.65 14.72
N TYR A 135 10.09 3.49 13.52
CA TYR A 135 10.76 2.24 13.11
C TYR A 135 12.15 2.43 12.51
N GLN A 136 12.42 3.57 11.87
CA GLN A 136 13.74 3.86 11.32
C GLN A 136 14.71 4.15 12.47
N VAL A 137 15.65 3.24 12.71
CA VAL A 137 16.72 3.44 13.69
C VAL A 137 17.69 4.49 13.15
N ASN A 138 17.90 5.57 13.89
CA ASN A 138 18.89 6.57 13.50
C ASN A 138 20.31 6.05 13.82
N PRO A 139 21.32 6.38 13.00
CA PRO A 139 22.71 6.03 13.29
C PRO A 139 23.19 6.48 14.68
N THR A 140 22.63 7.56 15.21
CA THR A 140 22.89 8.05 16.58
C THR A 140 22.34 7.16 17.69
N ASP A 141 21.25 6.43 17.45
CA ASP A 141 20.65 5.52 18.45
C ASP A 141 21.46 4.22 18.62
N LEU A 142 22.30 3.88 17.62
CA LEU A 142 23.24 2.76 17.65
C LEU A 142 24.52 3.08 18.44
N LEU A 143 24.87 4.35 18.60
CA LEU A 143 26.06 4.79 19.34
C LEU A 143 25.83 4.91 20.86
N CYS A 144 24.58 4.84 21.31
CA CYS A 144 24.18 4.91 22.72
C CYS A 144 23.86 3.53 23.34
N ARG A 145 24.24 2.42 22.68
CA ARG A 145 24.07 1.05 23.19
C ARG A 145 25.42 0.34 23.34
#